data_AF-A0A7X9E1H2-F1
#
_entry.id   AF-A0A7X9E1H2-F1
#
_cell.length_a   1.000
_cell.length_b   1.000
_cell.length_c   1.000
_cell.angle_alpha   90.00
_cell.angle_beta   90.00
_cell.angle_gamma   90.00
#
_symmetry.space_group_name_H-M   'P 1'
#
loop_
_entity.id
_entity.type
_entity.pdbx_description
1 polymer ?
#
loop_
_entity_poly.entity_id
_entity_poly.type
_entity_poly.pdbx_seq_one_letter_code
_entity_poly.pdbx_strand_id
1 'polypeptide(L)'
;GFTEKYGMEYQRAYYNETPNQWLIDRHKREIFPLMKKRYLFSQVTNFWLFDFWDNRGSLNENVFAFTNSEWGERALVFYNNKYENTSGTIYHSSPKLVNYLNGEKVLQKRTLGEALGVNPTLQHYYIYREHISNLEYLKSGHELSFQGFNVELGAFKYLVYIGFREVYDADGEYEKLAIKLKGKGVPSVERAIREMKLEPIHKAIEEIGNRFDEFIHSNKPDNNAELSTKNMDDVNNSIRKMLNAIANQFSLQIEIKPKLKEFENWLSSINELIDLLDKRFPSDINTNIEIHKSVLVSGISNNNENSVIALLWILISKLKSLFSEEGEINKSNFIDVLLLDTPIKNMLRKSGKGENELYKDIILINILIKYADEIKLLFNKNDITDLNKVAQLRENNGKNIQQFIKIMNDNMVKHFIGVNEYEGEIYYSKENFEELISWLFTIYLLMLFVLKSENNEQYKIDNSLIAYMIEEKYSVIKKLSDLSKESNYMFDKLIDSLGDEGINS
;
A
#
# COMPACT_ATOMS: atom_id res chain seq x y z
N GLY A 1 -19.07 -2.66 -33.33
CA GLY A 1 -17.77 -2.08 -33.72
C GLY A 1 -17.47 -2.31 -35.18
N PHE A 2 -18.51 -2.35 -36.00
CA PHE A 2 -18.51 -2.31 -37.46
C PHE A 2 -19.78 -1.55 -37.82
N THR A 3 -19.68 -0.61 -38.75
CA THR A 3 -20.75 0.33 -39.10
C THR A 3 -21.56 -0.24 -40.25
N GLU A 4 -20.92 -1.05 -41.10
CA GLU A 4 -21.56 -1.74 -42.21
C GLU A 4 -22.45 -2.89 -41.69
N LYS A 5 -23.72 -2.85 -42.08
CA LYS A 5 -24.68 -3.93 -41.80
C LYS A 5 -24.58 -4.94 -42.94
N TYR A 6 -24.14 -6.15 -42.64
CA TYR A 6 -24.03 -7.22 -43.61
C TYR A 6 -25.40 -7.89 -43.81
N GLY A 7 -25.92 -7.84 -45.03
CA GLY A 7 -27.15 -8.50 -45.50
C GLY A 7 -26.90 -9.26 -46.80
N MET A 8 -27.89 -10.04 -47.26
CA MET A 8 -27.79 -10.82 -48.51
C MET A 8 -27.59 -9.92 -49.75
N GLU A 9 -27.86 -8.62 -49.65
CA GLU A 9 -27.63 -7.64 -50.72
C GLU A 9 -26.16 -7.19 -50.91
N TYR A 10 -25.22 -7.58 -50.04
CA TYR A 10 -23.81 -7.17 -50.12
C TYR A 10 -22.91 -8.31 -50.64
N GLN A 11 -22.34 -8.16 -51.85
CA GLN A 11 -21.43 -9.16 -52.45
C GLN A 11 -19.98 -9.09 -51.94
N ARG A 12 -19.57 -7.95 -51.35
CA ARG A 12 -18.25 -7.73 -50.74
C ARG A 12 -18.34 -6.58 -49.73
N ALA A 13 -17.42 -6.54 -48.76
CA ALA A 13 -17.28 -5.40 -47.85
C ALA A 13 -16.85 -4.16 -48.64
N TYR A 14 -17.55 -3.04 -48.45
CA TYR A 14 -17.21 -1.78 -49.12
C TYR A 14 -16.32 -0.89 -48.24
N TYR A 15 -16.30 -1.14 -46.93
CA TYR A 15 -15.44 -0.43 -45.98
C TYR A 15 -14.30 -1.30 -45.45
N ASN A 16 -13.10 -0.71 -45.36
CA ASN A 16 -12.00 -1.29 -44.61
C ASN A 16 -12.09 -0.83 -43.15
N GLU A 17 -12.92 -1.51 -42.36
CA GLU A 17 -13.15 -1.17 -40.96
C GLU A 17 -12.18 -1.92 -40.04
N THR A 18 -11.47 -1.19 -39.18
CA THR A 18 -10.71 -1.79 -38.08
C THR A 18 -11.63 -2.01 -36.88
N PRO A 19 -11.59 -3.18 -36.21
CA PRO A 19 -12.40 -3.41 -35.03
C PRO A 19 -12.15 -2.35 -33.96
N ASN A 20 -13.22 -1.90 -33.30
CA ASN A 20 -13.07 -1.03 -32.14
C ASN A 20 -12.42 -1.81 -30.97
N GLN A 21 -11.15 -1.52 -30.69
CA GLN A 21 -10.35 -2.23 -29.69
C GLN A 21 -10.97 -2.15 -28.28
N TRP A 22 -11.56 -1.01 -27.91
CA TRP A 22 -12.24 -0.87 -26.62
C TRP A 22 -13.44 -1.82 -26.48
N LEU A 23 -14.21 -2.04 -27.55
CA LEU A 23 -15.31 -3.03 -27.52
C LEU A 23 -14.76 -4.46 -27.34
N ILE A 24 -13.66 -4.80 -28.01
CA ILE A 24 -13.01 -6.11 -27.86
C ILE A 24 -12.53 -6.30 -26.43
N ASP A 25 -11.81 -5.33 -25.88
CA ASP A 25 -11.26 -5.41 -24.53
C ASP A 25 -12.36 -5.45 -23.48
N ARG A 26 -13.46 -4.75 -23.71
CA ARG A 26 -14.68 -4.86 -22.90
C ARG A 26 -15.26 -6.28 -22.94
N HIS A 27 -15.38 -6.92 -24.11
CA HIS A 27 -15.88 -8.30 -24.19
C HIS A 27 -14.92 -9.30 -23.52
N LYS A 28 -13.61 -9.11 -23.69
CA LYS A 28 -12.59 -9.92 -23.02
C LYS A 28 -12.71 -9.84 -21.50
N ARG A 29 -13.00 -8.66 -20.96
CA ARG A 29 -13.20 -8.44 -19.52
C ARG A 29 -14.56 -8.93 -19.02
N GLU A 30 -15.65 -8.58 -19.71
CA GLU A 30 -17.01 -8.72 -19.18
C GLU A 30 -17.76 -9.97 -19.67
N ILE A 31 -17.48 -10.50 -20.87
CA ILE A 31 -18.27 -11.60 -21.46
C ILE A 31 -17.48 -12.90 -21.54
N PHE A 32 -16.23 -12.86 -21.99
CA PHE A 32 -15.42 -14.06 -22.21
C PHE A 32 -15.24 -14.92 -20.94
N PRO A 33 -15.05 -14.35 -19.73
CA PRO A 33 -14.97 -15.17 -18.53
C PRO A 33 -16.28 -15.91 -18.22
N LEU A 34 -17.44 -15.30 -18.47
CA LEU A 34 -18.75 -15.95 -18.31
C LEU A 34 -18.95 -17.06 -19.35
N MET A 35 -18.47 -16.86 -20.58
CA MET A 35 -18.53 -17.88 -21.64
C MET A 35 -17.69 -19.12 -21.31
N LYS A 36 -16.56 -18.96 -20.61
CA LYS A 36 -15.79 -20.11 -20.08
C LYS A 36 -16.59 -20.90 -19.03
N LYS A 37 -17.54 -20.25 -18.36
CA LYS A 37 -18.48 -20.85 -17.40
C LYS A 37 -19.86 -21.13 -18.01
N ARG A 38 -19.98 -21.30 -19.33
CA ARG A 38 -21.27 -21.53 -20.02
C ARG A 38 -22.11 -22.66 -19.41
N TYR A 39 -21.48 -23.70 -18.85
CA TYR A 39 -22.18 -24.79 -18.16
C TYR A 39 -23.11 -24.27 -17.05
N LEU A 40 -22.71 -23.21 -16.35
CA LEU A 40 -23.47 -22.58 -15.27
C LEU A 40 -24.70 -21.81 -15.75
N PHE A 41 -24.77 -21.47 -17.05
CA PHE A 41 -25.83 -20.62 -17.62
C PHE A 41 -26.71 -21.35 -18.65
N SER A 42 -26.34 -22.56 -19.06
CA SER A 42 -26.99 -23.27 -20.18
C SER A 42 -27.97 -24.36 -19.76
N GLN A 43 -27.90 -24.82 -18.50
CA GLN A 43 -28.79 -25.86 -17.99
C GLN A 43 -30.10 -25.29 -17.45
N VAL A 44 -31.19 -26.04 -17.64
CA VAL A 44 -32.53 -25.64 -17.19
C VAL A 44 -32.92 -26.26 -15.85
N THR A 45 -32.21 -27.27 -15.37
CA THR A 45 -32.57 -28.03 -14.15
C THR A 45 -32.62 -27.13 -12.93
N ASN A 46 -31.55 -26.38 -12.67
CA ASN A 46 -31.43 -25.49 -11.51
C ASN A 46 -31.72 -24.01 -11.83
N PHE A 47 -32.23 -23.73 -13.03
CA PHE A 47 -32.60 -22.38 -13.44
C PHE A 47 -33.88 -21.92 -12.74
N TRP A 48 -33.84 -20.81 -12.02
CA TRP A 48 -35.04 -20.18 -11.41
C TRP A 48 -35.07 -18.69 -11.73
N LEU A 49 -36.18 -18.23 -12.31
CA LEU A 49 -36.48 -16.82 -12.57
C LEU A 49 -37.21 -16.22 -11.36
N PHE A 50 -36.92 -14.98 -11.01
CA PHE A 50 -37.47 -14.29 -9.84
C PHE A 50 -38.27 -13.05 -10.22
N ASP A 51 -39.34 -12.83 -9.47
CA ASP A 51 -40.13 -11.61 -9.53
C ASP A 51 -39.36 -10.48 -8.82
N PHE A 52 -39.08 -9.39 -9.53
CA PHE A 52 -38.37 -8.22 -8.99
C PHE A 52 -39.35 -7.18 -8.47
N TRP A 53 -39.34 -6.95 -7.16
CA TRP A 53 -40.23 -6.00 -6.50
C TRP A 53 -39.51 -4.68 -6.24
N ASP A 54 -40.02 -3.59 -6.78
CA ASP A 54 -39.45 -2.27 -6.52
C ASP A 54 -39.68 -1.82 -5.07
N ASN A 55 -39.02 -0.73 -4.66
CA ASN A 55 -39.16 -0.19 -3.30
C ASN A 55 -40.57 0.33 -2.96
N ARG A 56 -41.50 0.38 -3.92
CA ARG A 56 -42.92 0.75 -3.73
C ARG A 56 -43.81 -0.49 -3.62
N GLY A 57 -43.24 -1.69 -3.70
CA GLY A 57 -43.97 -2.96 -3.67
C GLY A 57 -44.64 -3.33 -5.00
N SER A 58 -44.24 -2.70 -6.11
CA SER A 58 -44.74 -3.03 -7.45
C SER A 58 -43.80 -3.99 -8.16
N LEU A 59 -44.36 -4.94 -8.90
CA LEU A 59 -43.59 -5.84 -9.76
C LEU A 59 -42.99 -5.06 -10.93
N ASN A 60 -41.67 -5.09 -11.08
CA ASN A 60 -40.99 -4.49 -12.22
C ASN A 60 -40.61 -5.56 -13.24
N GLU A 61 -41.44 -5.71 -14.27
CA GLU A 61 -41.25 -6.67 -15.36
C GLU A 61 -40.06 -6.35 -16.28
N ASN A 62 -39.45 -5.16 -16.14
CA ASN A 62 -38.27 -4.79 -16.95
C ASN A 62 -36.96 -5.33 -16.36
N VAL A 63 -36.98 -5.89 -15.16
CA VAL A 63 -35.79 -6.49 -14.54
C VAL A 63 -35.90 -8.01 -14.62
N PHE A 64 -35.00 -8.60 -15.40
CA PHE A 64 -34.81 -10.04 -15.42
C PHE A 64 -33.85 -10.43 -14.31
N ALA A 65 -34.30 -11.25 -13.37
CA ALA A 65 -33.47 -11.77 -12.29
C ALA A 65 -33.57 -13.28 -12.25
N PHE A 66 -32.44 -14.00 -12.34
CA PHE A 66 -32.43 -15.45 -12.28
C PHE A 66 -31.21 -16.01 -11.57
N THR A 67 -31.36 -17.21 -11.03
CA THR A 67 -30.25 -18.01 -10.50
C THR A 67 -30.09 -19.30 -11.28
N ASN A 68 -28.88 -19.84 -11.28
CA ASN A 68 -28.60 -21.19 -11.77
C ASN A 68 -27.43 -21.79 -11.01
N SER A 69 -27.34 -23.11 -11.00
CA SER A 69 -26.25 -23.84 -10.34
C SER A 69 -25.89 -25.12 -11.08
N GLU A 70 -24.60 -25.44 -11.09
CA GLU A 70 -24.05 -26.65 -11.70
C GLU A 70 -22.73 -26.99 -10.99
N TRP A 71 -22.49 -28.27 -10.70
CA TRP A 71 -21.28 -28.77 -10.00
C TRP A 71 -20.94 -28.03 -8.69
N GLY A 72 -21.97 -27.60 -7.94
CA GLY A 72 -21.81 -26.85 -6.70
C GLY A 72 -21.53 -25.35 -6.88
N GLU A 73 -21.25 -24.90 -8.10
CA GLU A 73 -21.17 -23.47 -8.42
C GLU A 73 -22.56 -22.86 -8.58
N ARG A 74 -22.67 -21.57 -8.27
CA ARG A 74 -23.93 -20.82 -8.24
C ARG A 74 -23.72 -19.48 -8.94
N ALA A 75 -24.72 -19.03 -9.70
CA ALA A 75 -24.76 -17.72 -10.31
C ALA A 75 -26.08 -17.04 -10.03
N LEU A 76 -26.04 -15.73 -9.77
CA LEU A 76 -27.21 -14.87 -9.65
C LEU A 76 -27.04 -13.68 -10.61
N VAL A 77 -27.98 -13.53 -11.52
CA VAL A 77 -27.90 -12.56 -12.63
C VAL A 77 -29.08 -11.62 -12.56
N PHE A 78 -28.80 -10.33 -12.76
CA PHE A 78 -29.78 -9.28 -12.95
C PHE A 78 -29.53 -8.55 -14.27
N TYR A 79 -30.59 -8.21 -14.99
CA TYR A 79 -30.52 -7.37 -16.18
C TYR A 79 -31.73 -6.43 -16.25
N ASN A 80 -31.46 -5.13 -16.36
CA ASN A 80 -32.48 -4.12 -16.62
C ASN A 80 -32.65 -3.92 -18.13
N ASN A 81 -33.83 -4.23 -18.66
CA ASN A 81 -34.14 -4.07 -20.07
C ASN A 81 -34.74 -2.69 -20.42
N LYS A 82 -34.72 -1.74 -19.47
CA LYS A 82 -35.25 -0.39 -19.66
C LYS A 82 -34.17 0.67 -19.52
N TYR A 83 -34.34 1.78 -20.25
CA TYR A 83 -33.50 2.98 -20.12
C TYR A 83 -33.91 3.83 -18.90
N GLU A 84 -33.89 3.25 -17.71
CA GLU A 84 -34.25 3.92 -16.46
C GLU A 84 -33.52 3.24 -15.29
N ASN A 85 -33.13 3.99 -14.26
CA ASN A 85 -32.57 3.37 -13.05
C ASN A 85 -33.67 2.72 -12.22
N THR A 86 -33.37 1.61 -11.55
CA THR A 86 -34.33 0.91 -10.70
C THR A 86 -33.64 0.30 -9.48
N SER A 87 -34.41 0.09 -8.43
CA SER A 87 -33.97 -0.49 -7.16
C SER A 87 -35.10 -1.35 -6.61
N GLY A 88 -34.75 -2.50 -6.05
CA GLY A 88 -35.73 -3.46 -5.59
C GLY A 88 -35.12 -4.77 -5.12
N THR A 89 -35.99 -5.69 -4.74
CA THR A 89 -35.65 -6.93 -4.06
C THR A 89 -36.24 -8.13 -4.78
N ILE A 90 -35.45 -9.20 -4.89
CA ILE A 90 -35.93 -10.53 -5.26
C ILE A 90 -36.02 -11.42 -4.02
N TYR A 91 -37.07 -12.24 -3.94
CA TYR A 91 -37.22 -13.20 -2.86
C TYR A 91 -37.83 -14.52 -3.30
N HIS A 92 -39.00 -14.50 -3.96
CA HIS A 92 -39.65 -15.69 -4.50
C HIS A 92 -39.45 -15.81 -6.01
N SER A 93 -39.24 -17.04 -6.46
CA SER A 93 -39.21 -17.36 -7.88
C SER A 93 -40.60 -17.22 -8.49
N SER A 94 -40.65 -16.87 -9.77
CA SER A 94 -41.81 -17.13 -10.59
C SER A 94 -42.09 -18.66 -10.62
N PRO A 95 -43.34 -19.11 -10.79
CA PRO A 95 -43.66 -20.53 -10.87
C PRO A 95 -42.93 -21.23 -12.02
N LYS A 96 -42.35 -22.40 -11.77
CA LYS A 96 -41.67 -23.25 -12.77
C LYS A 96 -42.25 -24.66 -12.76
N LEU A 97 -42.53 -25.22 -13.94
CA LEU A 97 -42.96 -26.61 -14.08
C LEU A 97 -41.74 -27.55 -14.01
N VAL A 98 -41.67 -28.39 -12.98
CA VAL A 98 -40.58 -29.35 -12.77
C VAL A 98 -41.04 -30.74 -13.15
N ASN A 99 -40.24 -31.44 -13.97
CA ASN A 99 -40.49 -32.82 -14.39
C ASN A 99 -39.68 -33.78 -13.52
N TYR A 100 -40.35 -34.74 -12.89
CA TYR A 100 -39.71 -35.79 -12.09
C TYR A 100 -39.44 -37.06 -12.92
N LEU A 101 -38.54 -37.91 -12.44
CA LEU A 101 -38.18 -39.17 -13.11
C LEU A 101 -39.36 -40.15 -13.24
N ASN A 102 -40.35 -40.05 -12.36
CA ASN A 102 -41.60 -40.82 -12.40
C ASN A 102 -42.59 -40.31 -13.47
N GLY A 103 -42.25 -39.26 -14.23
CA GLY A 103 -43.11 -38.63 -15.24
C GLY A 103 -44.08 -37.58 -14.70
N GLU A 104 -44.10 -37.35 -13.39
CA GLU A 104 -44.94 -36.32 -12.76
C GLU A 104 -44.44 -34.91 -13.08
N LYS A 105 -45.37 -33.98 -13.31
CA LYS A 105 -45.09 -32.57 -13.56
C LYS A 105 -45.73 -31.72 -12.48
N VAL A 106 -44.90 -31.04 -11.69
CA VAL A 106 -45.38 -30.23 -10.56
C VAL A 106 -44.93 -28.78 -10.73
N LEU A 107 -45.86 -27.85 -10.54
CA LEU A 107 -45.55 -26.43 -10.51
C LEU A 107 -44.91 -26.09 -9.16
N GLN A 108 -43.68 -25.58 -9.17
CA GLN A 108 -42.95 -25.22 -7.96
C GLN A 108 -42.59 -23.74 -7.94
N LYS A 109 -42.47 -23.22 -6.73
CA LYS A 109 -41.80 -21.95 -6.42
C LYS A 109 -40.66 -22.24 -5.47
N ARG A 110 -39.61 -21.42 -5.50
CA ARG A 110 -38.53 -21.45 -4.53
C ARG A 110 -38.27 -20.06 -3.97
N THR A 111 -37.82 -20.01 -2.72
CA THR A 111 -37.15 -18.80 -2.21
C THR A 111 -35.76 -18.68 -2.82
N LEU A 112 -35.19 -17.49 -2.75
CA LEU A 112 -33.81 -17.28 -3.19
C LEU A 112 -32.83 -18.19 -2.44
N GLY A 113 -33.01 -18.32 -1.13
CA GLY A 113 -32.16 -19.19 -0.31
C GLY A 113 -32.22 -20.66 -0.74
N GLU A 114 -33.42 -21.18 -1.01
CA GLU A 114 -33.61 -22.56 -1.50
C GLU A 114 -33.01 -22.77 -2.90
N ALA A 115 -33.14 -21.78 -3.79
CA ALA A 115 -32.62 -21.88 -5.14
C ALA A 115 -31.08 -21.79 -5.19
N LEU A 116 -30.48 -20.98 -4.31
CA LEU A 116 -29.03 -20.91 -4.12
C LEU A 116 -28.49 -22.06 -3.26
N GLY A 117 -29.32 -22.79 -2.52
CA GLY A 117 -28.89 -23.84 -1.60
C GLY A 117 -28.03 -23.28 -0.46
N VAL A 118 -28.47 -22.18 0.15
CA VAL A 118 -27.79 -21.59 1.31
C VAL A 118 -28.33 -22.16 2.63
N ASN A 119 -27.45 -22.26 3.63
CA ASN A 119 -27.77 -22.63 4.98
C ASN A 119 -28.38 -21.42 5.70
N PRO A 120 -29.63 -21.51 6.23
CA PRO A 120 -30.34 -20.37 6.80
C PRO A 120 -29.89 -19.99 8.22
N THR A 121 -28.94 -20.71 8.82
CA THR A 121 -28.48 -20.45 10.19
C THR A 121 -27.62 -19.19 10.28
N LEU A 122 -27.66 -18.51 11.44
CA LEU A 122 -26.99 -17.21 11.65
C LEU A 122 -25.46 -17.27 11.56
N GLN A 123 -24.85 -18.44 11.74
CA GLN A 123 -23.40 -18.65 11.74
C GLN A 123 -22.83 -18.94 10.34
N HIS A 124 -23.69 -19.10 9.33
CA HIS A 124 -23.23 -19.35 7.96
C HIS A 124 -23.29 -18.06 7.15
N TYR A 125 -22.16 -17.71 6.55
CA TYR A 125 -22.01 -16.56 5.66
C TYR A 125 -21.62 -17.01 4.27
N TYR A 126 -21.90 -16.15 3.29
CA TYR A 126 -21.57 -16.38 1.90
C TYR A 126 -20.71 -15.24 1.38
N ILE A 127 -19.56 -15.62 0.83
CA ILE A 127 -18.70 -14.73 0.05
C ILE A 127 -18.99 -15.00 -1.42
N TYR A 128 -19.28 -13.96 -2.17
CA TYR A 128 -19.55 -14.06 -3.61
C TYR A 128 -19.04 -12.80 -4.29
N ARG A 129 -18.81 -12.88 -5.59
CA ARG A 129 -18.16 -11.81 -6.35
C ARG A 129 -19.06 -11.27 -7.44
N GLU A 130 -19.12 -9.95 -7.55
CA GLU A 130 -19.73 -9.30 -8.72
C GLU A 130 -18.70 -9.25 -9.85
N HIS A 131 -19.08 -9.80 -11.00
CA HIS A 131 -18.18 -10.12 -12.11
C HIS A 131 -17.52 -8.89 -12.75
N ILE A 132 -18.22 -7.75 -12.87
CA ILE A 132 -17.68 -6.58 -13.57
C ILE A 132 -16.70 -5.81 -12.68
N SER A 133 -17.12 -5.47 -11.47
CA SER A 133 -16.33 -4.74 -10.46
C SER A 133 -15.26 -5.62 -9.81
N ASN A 134 -15.41 -6.94 -9.90
CA ASN A 134 -14.56 -7.94 -9.26
C ASN A 134 -14.50 -7.79 -7.72
N LEU A 135 -15.47 -7.08 -7.12
CA LEU A 135 -15.61 -6.93 -5.68
C LEU A 135 -16.30 -8.15 -5.08
N GLU A 136 -15.78 -8.60 -3.94
CA GLU A 136 -16.39 -9.60 -3.08
C GLU A 136 -17.39 -8.96 -2.12
N TYR A 137 -18.51 -9.64 -1.92
CA TYR A 137 -19.58 -9.27 -1.02
C TYR A 137 -19.74 -10.35 0.02
N LEU A 138 -20.14 -9.94 1.23
CA LEU A 138 -20.36 -10.81 2.37
C LEU A 138 -21.80 -10.66 2.84
N LYS A 139 -22.54 -11.77 2.92
CA LYS A 139 -23.93 -11.76 3.42
C LYS A 139 -24.23 -13.02 4.21
N SER A 140 -25.03 -12.93 5.27
CA SER A 140 -25.42 -14.10 6.05
C SER A 140 -26.40 -14.98 5.26
N GLY A 141 -26.32 -16.29 5.48
CA GLY A 141 -27.24 -17.26 4.90
C GLY A 141 -28.68 -17.06 5.38
N HIS A 142 -28.85 -16.60 6.62
CA HIS A 142 -30.14 -16.17 7.17
C HIS A 142 -30.76 -15.03 6.35
N GLU A 143 -30.02 -13.96 6.08
CA GLU A 143 -30.54 -12.85 5.26
C GLU A 143 -30.89 -13.29 3.84
N LEU A 144 -30.04 -14.09 3.19
CA LEU A 144 -30.32 -14.63 1.86
C LEU A 144 -31.57 -15.52 1.84
N SER A 145 -31.85 -16.22 2.95
CA SER A 145 -32.97 -17.15 3.06
C SER A 145 -34.31 -16.49 3.38
N PHE A 146 -34.30 -15.38 4.12
CA PHE A 146 -35.54 -14.79 4.67
C PHE A 146 -35.81 -13.34 4.24
N GLN A 147 -34.78 -12.60 3.81
CA GLN A 147 -34.90 -11.18 3.39
C GLN A 147 -34.72 -11.00 1.88
N GLY A 148 -34.25 -12.02 1.18
CA GLY A 148 -33.97 -11.96 -0.25
C GLY A 148 -32.73 -11.14 -0.59
N PHE A 149 -32.74 -10.53 -1.77
CA PHE A 149 -31.58 -9.84 -2.32
C PHE A 149 -31.99 -8.52 -2.96
N ASN A 150 -31.58 -7.42 -2.32
CA ASN A 150 -31.81 -6.07 -2.77
C ASN A 150 -30.66 -5.60 -3.67
N VAL A 151 -30.98 -4.96 -4.79
CA VAL A 151 -30.00 -4.38 -5.72
C VAL A 151 -30.48 -3.05 -6.27
N GLU A 152 -29.52 -2.22 -6.66
CA GLU A 152 -29.72 -1.06 -7.51
C GLU A 152 -29.13 -1.34 -8.90
N LEU A 153 -29.90 -1.05 -9.94
CA LEU A 153 -29.55 -1.36 -11.31
C LEU A 153 -29.75 -0.13 -12.20
N GLY A 154 -28.68 0.28 -12.88
CA GLY A 154 -28.74 1.37 -13.84
C GLY A 154 -29.49 1.01 -15.14
N ALA A 155 -29.77 2.00 -15.96
CA ALA A 155 -30.34 1.83 -17.30
C ALA A 155 -29.51 0.88 -18.18
N PHE A 156 -30.15 -0.17 -18.73
CA PHE A 156 -29.50 -1.23 -19.53
C PHE A 156 -28.29 -1.91 -18.87
N LYS A 157 -28.19 -1.85 -17.53
CA LYS A 157 -27.11 -2.50 -16.77
C LYS A 157 -27.49 -3.91 -16.37
N TYR A 158 -26.46 -4.70 -16.11
CA TYR A 158 -26.54 -6.03 -15.54
C TYR A 158 -25.59 -6.16 -14.37
N LEU A 159 -25.92 -7.08 -13.46
CA LEU A 159 -25.04 -7.55 -12.39
C LEU A 159 -24.98 -9.06 -12.48
N VAL A 160 -23.78 -9.61 -12.36
CA VAL A 160 -23.58 -11.07 -12.39
C VAL A 160 -22.77 -11.43 -11.15
N TYR A 161 -23.44 -12.02 -10.17
CA TYR A 161 -22.81 -12.55 -8.97
C TYR A 161 -22.48 -14.02 -9.17
N ILE A 162 -21.23 -14.40 -8.94
CA ILE A 162 -20.73 -15.76 -9.08
C ILE A 162 -19.80 -16.11 -7.92
N GLY A 163 -19.38 -17.39 -7.85
CA GLY A 163 -18.35 -17.81 -6.88
C GLY A 163 -18.84 -17.80 -5.44
N PHE A 164 -20.13 -18.06 -5.22
CA PHE A 164 -20.70 -18.21 -3.88
C PHE A 164 -19.97 -19.31 -3.10
N ARG A 165 -19.28 -18.91 -2.04
CA ARG A 165 -18.57 -19.76 -1.10
C ARG A 165 -19.19 -19.63 0.29
N GLU A 166 -19.61 -20.75 0.85
CA GLU A 166 -20.06 -20.83 2.23
C GLU A 166 -18.85 -20.77 3.18
N VAL A 167 -18.97 -19.97 4.25
CA VAL A 167 -18.01 -19.89 5.34
C VAL A 167 -18.75 -19.92 6.67
N TYR A 168 -18.18 -20.63 7.64
CA TYR A 168 -18.72 -20.74 8.98
C TYR A 168 -18.05 -19.72 9.91
N ASP A 169 -18.85 -18.96 10.64
CA ASP A 169 -18.39 -17.92 11.56
C ASP A 169 -18.30 -18.44 12.99
N ALA A 170 -17.13 -18.98 13.35
CA ALA A 170 -16.88 -19.53 14.67
C ALA A 170 -16.71 -18.44 15.74
N ASP A 171 -16.04 -17.34 15.39
CA ASP A 171 -15.59 -16.29 16.34
C ASP A 171 -16.35 -14.95 16.18
N GLY A 172 -17.35 -14.90 15.30
CA GLY A 172 -18.15 -13.71 15.01
C GLY A 172 -17.42 -12.68 14.12
N GLU A 173 -16.40 -13.10 13.38
CA GLU A 173 -15.57 -12.22 12.54
C GLU A 173 -16.30 -11.82 11.26
N TYR A 174 -17.01 -12.76 10.64
CA TYR A 174 -17.79 -12.49 9.45
C TYR A 174 -19.00 -11.62 9.78
N GLU A 175 -19.66 -11.84 10.91
CA GLU A 175 -20.74 -10.99 11.41
C GLU A 175 -20.28 -9.54 11.61
N LYS A 176 -19.20 -9.34 12.38
CA LYS A 176 -18.63 -8.01 12.62
C LYS A 176 -18.27 -7.30 11.31
N LEU A 177 -17.65 -8.03 10.38
CA LEU A 177 -17.31 -7.47 9.08
C LEU A 177 -18.56 -7.13 8.26
N ALA A 178 -19.57 -8.00 8.21
CA ALA A 178 -20.81 -7.77 7.48
C ALA A 178 -21.53 -6.51 7.98
N ILE A 179 -21.61 -6.33 9.30
CA ILE A 179 -22.17 -5.12 9.94
C ILE A 179 -21.35 -3.88 9.55
N LYS A 180 -20.02 -3.97 9.54
CA LYS A 180 -19.12 -2.87 9.15
C LYS A 180 -19.28 -2.48 7.68
N LEU A 181 -19.41 -3.47 6.79
CA LEU A 181 -19.54 -3.25 5.34
C LEU A 181 -20.92 -2.71 4.93
N LYS A 182 -21.99 -3.04 5.66
CA LYS A 182 -23.36 -2.62 5.34
C LYS A 182 -23.75 -2.91 3.88
N GLY A 183 -23.36 -4.08 3.38
CA GLY A 183 -23.61 -4.50 1.99
C GLY A 183 -22.65 -3.94 0.94
N LYS A 184 -21.65 -3.12 1.31
CA LYS A 184 -20.61 -2.67 0.38
C LYS A 184 -19.67 -3.82 0.01
N GLY A 185 -19.31 -3.90 -1.26
CA GLY A 185 -18.30 -4.83 -1.76
C GLY A 185 -16.89 -4.40 -1.41
N VAL A 186 -15.98 -5.37 -1.24
CA VAL A 186 -14.55 -5.17 -0.96
C VAL A 186 -13.71 -5.98 -1.96
N PRO A 187 -12.47 -5.57 -2.27
CA PRO A 187 -11.61 -6.35 -3.18
C PRO A 187 -11.36 -7.79 -2.72
N SER A 188 -11.28 -8.01 -1.41
CA SER A 188 -11.14 -9.33 -0.79
C SER A 188 -11.73 -9.32 0.63
N VAL A 189 -12.68 -10.21 0.90
CA VAL A 189 -13.25 -10.36 2.25
C VAL A 189 -12.19 -10.83 3.24
N GLU A 190 -11.33 -11.76 2.84
CA GLU A 190 -10.25 -12.28 3.69
C GLU A 190 -9.27 -11.18 4.13
N ARG A 191 -8.85 -10.32 3.20
CA ARG A 191 -8.02 -9.16 3.54
C ARG A 191 -8.78 -8.19 4.46
N ALA A 192 -10.05 -7.92 4.18
CA ALA A 192 -10.86 -7.01 5.00
C ALA A 192 -11.04 -7.51 6.45
N ILE A 193 -11.15 -8.83 6.68
CA ILE A 193 -11.14 -9.42 8.02
C ILE A 193 -9.79 -9.16 8.71
N ARG A 194 -8.67 -9.41 8.03
CA ARG A 194 -7.33 -9.14 8.57
C ARG A 194 -7.15 -7.66 8.92
N GLU A 195 -7.55 -6.75 8.04
CA GLU A 195 -7.53 -5.30 8.30
C GLU A 195 -8.40 -4.92 9.51
N MET A 196 -9.58 -5.53 9.66
CA MET A 196 -10.43 -5.30 10.83
C MET A 196 -9.77 -5.74 12.14
N LYS A 197 -9.04 -6.86 12.15
CA LYS A 197 -8.28 -7.31 13.33
C LYS A 197 -7.13 -6.36 13.66
N LEU A 198 -6.48 -5.82 12.64
CA LEU A 198 -5.32 -4.93 12.77
C LEU A 198 -5.71 -3.45 12.97
N GLU A 199 -7.01 -3.12 12.97
CA GLU A 199 -7.52 -1.76 13.12
C GLU A 199 -6.96 -1.01 14.34
N PRO A 200 -6.81 -1.61 15.54
CA PRO A 200 -6.18 -0.93 16.67
C PRO A 200 -4.73 -0.52 16.42
N ILE A 201 -3.97 -1.34 15.68
CA ILE A 201 -2.57 -1.07 15.33
C ILE A 201 -2.52 0.04 14.28
N HIS A 202 -3.34 -0.06 13.22
CA HIS A 202 -3.40 0.94 12.15
C HIS A 202 -3.81 2.32 12.68
N LYS A 203 -4.84 2.38 13.54
CA LYS A 203 -5.26 3.63 14.19
C LYS A 203 -4.17 4.25 15.05
N ALA A 204 -3.42 3.43 15.81
CA ALA A 204 -2.32 3.94 16.62
C ALA A 204 -1.19 4.52 15.74
N ILE A 205 -0.85 3.87 14.63
CA ILE A 205 0.14 4.37 13.66
C ILE A 205 -0.32 5.70 13.05
N GLU A 206 -1.58 5.79 12.61
CA GLU A 206 -2.12 7.04 12.07
C GLU A 206 -2.20 8.16 13.12
N GLU A 207 -2.46 7.83 14.39
CA GLU A 207 -2.44 8.78 15.51
C GLU A 207 -1.02 9.34 15.73
N ILE A 208 0.02 8.49 15.66
CA ILE A 208 1.42 8.93 15.71
C ILE A 208 1.71 9.94 14.59
N GLY A 209 1.29 9.64 13.36
CA GLY A 209 1.44 10.55 12.22
C GLY A 209 0.85 11.94 12.49
N ASN A 210 -0.41 12.00 12.91
CA ASN A 210 -1.08 13.28 13.17
C ASN A 210 -0.40 14.08 14.30
N ARG A 211 0.08 13.40 15.35
CA ARG A 211 0.78 14.05 16.48
C ARG A 211 2.20 14.48 16.11
N PHE A 212 2.83 13.76 15.21
CA PHE A 212 4.17 14.09 14.75
C PHE A 212 4.20 15.37 13.91
N ASP A 213 3.19 15.60 13.10
CA ASP A 213 3.03 16.88 12.38
C ASP A 213 2.98 18.05 13.37
N GLU A 214 2.22 17.93 14.46
CA GLU A 214 2.18 18.92 15.56
C GLU A 214 3.57 19.09 16.22
N PHE A 215 4.26 17.97 16.49
CA PHE A 215 5.59 17.96 17.08
C PHE A 215 6.63 18.71 16.25
N ILE A 216 6.76 18.42 14.95
CA ILE A 216 7.76 19.06 14.07
C ILE A 216 7.51 20.57 13.94
N HIS A 217 6.26 20.98 13.74
CA HIS A 217 5.93 22.41 13.57
C HIS A 217 6.08 23.22 14.87
N SER A 218 5.95 22.56 16.03
CA SER A 218 6.04 23.19 17.35
C SER A 218 7.46 23.36 17.88
N ASN A 219 8.49 22.77 17.26
CA ASN A 219 9.87 22.86 17.75
C ASN A 219 10.69 23.99 17.11
N LYS A 220 10.02 25.06 16.65
CA LYS A 220 10.69 26.31 16.29
C LYS A 220 11.37 26.95 17.51
N PRO A 221 12.52 27.63 17.34
CA PRO A 221 13.32 28.16 18.45
C PRO A 221 12.58 29.15 19.37
N ASP A 222 11.46 29.73 18.92
CA ASP A 222 10.63 30.67 19.71
C ASP A 222 9.54 30.00 20.58
N ASN A 223 9.39 28.66 20.55
CA ASN A 223 8.35 27.97 21.29
C ASN A 223 8.79 27.53 22.71
N ASN A 224 7.89 27.65 23.68
CA ASN A 224 8.13 27.31 25.08
C ASN A 224 8.49 25.82 25.28
N ALA A 225 9.49 25.54 26.12
CA ALA A 225 9.95 24.19 26.47
C ALA A 225 8.87 23.27 27.09
N GLU A 226 7.78 23.84 27.63
CA GLU A 226 6.62 23.09 28.11
C GLU A 226 5.75 22.53 26.97
N LEU A 227 5.71 23.22 25.83
CA LEU A 227 4.91 22.79 24.67
C LEU A 227 5.61 21.63 23.94
N SER A 228 6.94 21.69 23.82
CA SER A 228 7.73 20.64 23.18
C SER A 228 7.72 19.33 23.99
N THR A 229 7.81 19.42 25.32
CA THR A 229 7.70 18.25 26.21
C THR A 229 6.32 17.60 26.14
N LYS A 230 5.25 18.41 26.18
CA LYS A 230 3.88 17.89 26.00
C LYS A 230 3.66 17.19 24.67
N ASN A 231 4.16 17.75 23.57
CA ASN A 231 4.00 17.14 22.24
C ASN A 231 4.77 15.82 22.13
N MET A 232 5.95 15.72 22.74
CA MET A 232 6.69 14.46 22.82
C MET A 232 5.92 13.40 23.63
N ASP A 233 5.30 13.79 24.75
CA ASP A 233 4.47 12.89 25.56
C ASP A 233 3.26 12.36 24.77
N ASP A 234 2.59 13.20 23.98
CA ASP A 234 1.46 12.81 23.15
C ASP A 234 1.86 11.82 22.03
N VAL A 235 3.02 12.03 21.41
CA VAL A 235 3.60 11.07 20.44
C VAL A 235 3.95 9.75 21.15
N ASN A 236 4.63 9.81 22.30
CA ASN A 236 5.00 8.63 23.09
C ASN A 236 3.78 7.82 23.57
N ASN A 237 2.69 8.49 23.94
CA ASN A 237 1.44 7.85 24.30
C ASN A 237 0.86 7.07 23.10
N SER A 238 0.95 7.63 21.89
CA SER A 238 0.48 6.98 20.66
C SER A 238 1.36 5.78 20.29
N ILE A 239 2.68 5.89 20.43
CA ILE A 239 3.63 4.77 20.26
C ILE A 239 3.34 3.67 21.29
N ARG A 240 3.07 4.02 22.55
CA ARG A 240 2.69 3.05 23.58
C ARG A 240 1.42 2.28 23.21
N LYS A 241 0.39 2.97 22.71
CA LYS A 241 -0.84 2.31 22.22
C LYS A 241 -0.53 1.32 21.10
N MET A 242 0.31 1.71 20.14
CA MET A 242 0.75 0.84 19.04
C MET A 242 1.47 -0.41 19.56
N LEU A 243 2.46 -0.26 20.44
CA LEU A 243 3.20 -1.38 21.02
C LEU A 243 2.29 -2.34 21.80
N ASN A 244 1.35 -1.81 22.59
CA ASN A 244 0.37 -2.62 23.30
C ASN A 244 -0.58 -3.36 22.35
N ALA A 245 -1.03 -2.71 21.29
CA ALA A 245 -1.90 -3.34 20.29
C ALA A 245 -1.19 -4.49 19.57
N ILE A 246 0.08 -4.31 19.20
CA ILE A 246 0.93 -5.37 18.61
C ILE A 246 1.16 -6.50 19.61
N ALA A 247 1.53 -6.17 20.86
CA ALA A 247 1.76 -7.16 21.91
C ALA A 247 0.52 -8.02 22.15
N ASN A 248 -0.66 -7.41 22.23
CA ASN A 248 -1.92 -8.12 22.44
C ASN A 248 -2.31 -8.98 21.23
N GLN A 249 -2.14 -8.46 20.00
CA GLN A 249 -2.55 -9.15 18.79
C GLN A 249 -1.73 -10.42 18.52
N PHE A 250 -0.43 -10.37 18.81
CA PHE A 250 0.51 -11.47 18.54
C PHE A 250 1.02 -12.17 19.81
N SER A 251 0.42 -11.87 20.96
CA SER A 251 0.82 -12.39 22.28
C SER A 251 2.32 -12.23 22.58
N LEU A 252 2.90 -11.10 22.18
CA LEU A 252 4.33 -10.81 22.34
C LEU A 252 4.64 -10.20 23.71
N GLN A 253 5.76 -10.60 24.29
CA GLN A 253 6.30 -9.97 25.51
C GLN A 253 7.21 -8.81 25.10
N ILE A 254 6.65 -7.59 25.08
CA ILE A 254 7.39 -6.37 24.73
C ILE A 254 7.70 -5.58 26.00
N GLU A 255 8.99 -5.32 26.26
CA GLU A 255 9.40 -4.35 27.28
C GLU A 255 9.14 -2.92 26.78
N ILE A 256 7.98 -2.37 27.13
CA ILE A 256 7.49 -1.09 26.59
C ILE A 256 8.44 0.08 26.91
N LYS A 257 9.00 0.15 28.13
CA LYS A 257 9.84 1.27 28.57
C LYS A 257 11.12 1.45 27.72
N PRO A 258 11.99 0.44 27.55
CA PRO A 258 13.18 0.59 26.72
C PRO A 258 12.81 0.87 25.26
N LYS A 259 11.76 0.24 24.72
CA LYS A 259 11.31 0.51 23.35
C LYS A 259 10.81 1.93 23.15
N LEU A 260 10.03 2.48 24.08
CA LEU A 260 9.65 3.89 24.03
C LEU A 260 10.86 4.81 24.06
N LYS A 261 11.88 4.50 24.87
CA LYS A 261 13.10 5.31 24.93
C LYS A 261 13.89 5.27 23.62
N GLU A 262 13.95 4.11 22.95
CA GLU A 262 14.52 4.02 21.60
C GLU A 262 13.79 4.95 20.63
N PHE A 263 12.46 4.93 20.59
CA PHE A 263 11.67 5.83 19.73
C PHE A 263 11.92 7.30 20.06
N GLU A 264 11.90 7.66 21.34
CA GLU A 264 12.13 9.02 21.82
C GLU A 264 13.51 9.56 21.38
N ASN A 265 14.57 8.73 21.46
CA ASN A 265 15.90 9.10 20.99
C ASN A 265 15.91 9.36 19.47
N TRP A 266 15.23 8.52 18.68
CA TRP A 266 15.09 8.72 17.22
C TRP A 266 14.31 9.99 16.87
N LEU A 267 13.20 10.26 17.54
CA LEU A 267 12.41 11.47 17.30
C LEU A 267 13.17 12.74 17.71
N SER A 268 13.92 12.67 18.83
CA SER A 268 14.74 13.79 19.30
C SER A 268 15.91 14.09 18.36
N SER A 269 16.47 13.06 17.70
CA SER A 269 17.56 13.22 16.73
C SER A 269 17.23 14.16 15.57
N ILE A 270 15.96 14.24 15.18
CA ILE A 270 15.49 15.16 14.12
C ILE A 270 15.67 16.61 14.57
N ASN A 271 15.19 16.94 15.76
CA ASN A 271 15.31 18.29 16.31
C ASN A 271 16.76 18.65 16.61
N GLU A 272 17.55 17.71 17.15
CA GLU A 272 18.98 17.94 17.39
C GLU A 272 19.76 18.21 16.09
N LEU A 273 19.41 17.51 15.02
CA LEU A 273 19.98 17.74 13.70
C LEU A 273 19.61 19.13 13.16
N ILE A 274 18.33 19.52 13.24
CA ILE A 274 17.88 20.85 12.82
C ILE A 274 18.60 21.95 13.62
N ASP A 275 18.66 21.82 14.95
CA ASP A 275 19.34 22.79 15.83
C ASP A 275 20.84 22.90 15.53
N LEU A 276 21.51 21.78 15.24
CA LEU A 276 22.92 21.78 14.85
C LEU A 276 23.12 22.47 13.50
N LEU A 277 22.26 22.19 12.51
CA LEU A 277 22.32 22.81 11.20
C LEU A 277 22.15 24.32 11.31
N ASP A 278 21.17 24.80 12.07
CA ASP A 278 20.92 26.24 12.24
C ASP A 278 22.07 26.96 12.96
N LYS A 279 22.70 26.31 13.97
CA LYS A 279 23.79 26.91 14.75
C LYS A 279 25.15 26.85 14.07
N ARG A 280 25.47 25.77 13.35
CA ARG A 280 26.80 25.54 12.76
C ARG A 280 26.86 25.87 11.28
N PHE A 281 25.73 25.83 10.58
CA PHE A 281 25.64 26.10 9.16
C PHE A 281 24.58 27.18 8.88
N PRO A 282 24.82 28.45 9.28
CA PRO A 282 23.85 29.53 9.05
C PRO A 282 23.40 29.62 7.59
N SER A 283 22.08 29.63 7.38
CA SER A 283 21.44 29.53 6.07
C SER A 283 21.55 30.79 5.21
N ASP A 284 22.10 31.88 5.74
CA ASP A 284 22.40 33.11 5.00
C ASP A 284 23.68 32.98 4.17
N ILE A 285 24.50 31.97 4.43
CA ILE A 285 25.73 31.67 3.70
C ILE A 285 25.42 30.68 2.55
N ASN A 286 25.72 31.08 1.31
CA ASN A 286 25.38 30.29 0.11
C ASN A 286 25.91 28.84 0.13
N THR A 287 27.13 28.62 0.65
CA THR A 287 27.68 27.26 0.77
C THR A 287 26.93 26.38 1.76
N ASN A 288 26.36 26.99 2.81
CA ASN A 288 25.61 26.28 3.84
C ASN A 288 24.17 26.00 3.40
N ILE A 289 23.57 26.87 2.57
CA ILE A 289 22.25 26.64 1.98
C ILE A 289 22.19 25.28 1.26
N GLU A 290 23.24 24.93 0.52
CA GLU A 290 23.26 23.67 -0.22
C GLU A 290 23.37 22.44 0.73
N ILE A 291 24.03 22.58 1.90
CA ILE A 291 24.00 21.56 2.96
C ILE A 291 22.57 21.37 3.47
N HIS A 292 21.87 22.47 3.79
CA HIS A 292 20.47 22.41 4.20
C HIS A 292 19.59 21.76 3.13
N LYS A 293 19.81 22.06 1.84
CA LYS A 293 19.10 21.41 0.72
C LYS A 293 19.32 19.91 0.65
N SER A 294 20.54 19.44 0.96
CA SER A 294 20.88 18.01 0.95
C SER A 294 20.33 17.23 2.17
N VAL A 295 19.89 17.93 3.21
CA VAL A 295 19.26 17.33 4.39
C VAL A 295 17.77 17.59 4.35
N LEU A 296 16.97 16.58 4.00
CA LEU A 296 15.55 16.73 3.68
C LEU A 296 14.67 17.08 4.89
N VAL A 297 15.23 16.89 6.08
CA VAL A 297 14.62 17.15 7.37
C VAL A 297 15.00 18.55 7.91
N SER A 298 15.85 19.31 7.20
CA SER A 298 16.29 20.65 7.59
C SER A 298 15.18 21.70 7.54
N GLY A 299 15.34 22.83 8.24
CA GLY A 299 14.35 23.91 8.22
C GLY A 299 14.04 24.49 6.83
N ILE A 300 14.94 24.33 5.85
CA ILE A 300 14.77 24.82 4.47
C ILE A 300 14.08 23.79 3.59
N SER A 301 14.46 22.51 3.70
CA SER A 301 13.98 21.44 2.81
C SER A 301 12.77 20.69 3.34
N ASN A 302 12.52 20.79 4.64
CA ASN A 302 11.47 20.01 5.29
C ASN A 302 10.09 20.55 4.90
N ASN A 303 9.34 19.69 4.19
CA ASN A 303 7.92 19.81 3.97
C ASN A 303 7.19 18.71 4.78
N ASN A 304 5.86 18.75 4.80
CA ASN A 304 5.07 17.73 5.52
C ASN A 304 5.41 16.30 5.04
N GLU A 305 5.73 16.13 3.77
CA GLU A 305 6.06 14.84 3.18
C GLU A 305 7.37 14.27 3.73
N ASN A 306 8.44 15.06 3.75
CA ASN A 306 9.73 14.65 4.27
C ASN A 306 9.63 14.32 5.76
N SER A 307 8.85 15.08 6.51
CA SER A 307 8.54 14.75 7.90
C SER A 307 7.86 13.38 8.02
N VAL A 308 6.83 13.12 7.20
CA VAL A 308 6.13 11.83 7.20
C VAL A 308 7.04 10.68 6.76
N ILE A 309 7.87 10.85 5.74
CA ILE A 309 8.81 9.81 5.27
C ILE A 309 9.83 9.48 6.35
N ALA A 310 10.43 10.49 7.00
CA ALA A 310 11.36 10.28 8.11
C ALA A 310 10.71 9.54 9.27
N LEU A 311 9.49 9.93 9.66
CA LEU A 311 8.71 9.26 10.68
C LEU A 311 8.41 7.80 10.31
N LEU A 312 7.92 7.55 9.10
CA LEU A 312 7.59 6.21 8.63
C LEU A 312 8.83 5.30 8.61
N TRP A 313 9.98 5.82 8.18
CA TRP A 313 11.23 5.08 8.24
C TRP A 313 11.65 4.75 9.69
N ILE A 314 11.54 5.71 10.63
CA ILE A 314 11.79 5.45 12.06
C ILE A 314 10.82 4.38 12.58
N LEU A 315 9.52 4.55 12.33
CA LEU A 315 8.48 3.62 12.79
C LEU A 315 8.75 2.20 12.30
N ILE A 316 8.92 2.02 10.99
CA ILE A 316 9.07 0.69 10.39
C ILE A 316 10.41 0.06 10.79
N SER A 317 11.50 0.84 10.83
CA SER A 317 12.81 0.33 11.26
C SER A 317 12.83 -0.11 12.72
N LYS A 318 12.14 0.61 13.62
CA LYS A 318 12.01 0.22 15.03
C LYS A 318 11.03 -0.94 15.21
N LEU A 319 9.92 -0.99 14.46
CA LEU A 319 9.01 -2.12 14.46
C LEU A 319 9.73 -3.42 14.08
N LYS A 320 10.62 -3.39 13.07
CA LYS A 320 11.45 -4.55 12.71
C LYS A 320 12.21 -5.13 13.90
N SER A 321 12.65 -4.29 14.85
CA SER A 321 13.39 -4.74 16.03
C SER A 321 12.55 -5.47 17.09
N LEU A 322 11.22 -5.47 16.95
CA LEU A 322 10.31 -6.14 17.89
C LEU A 322 10.18 -7.65 17.61
N PHE A 323 10.60 -8.10 16.43
CA PHE A 323 10.34 -9.46 15.95
C PHE A 323 11.64 -10.27 15.84
N SER A 324 11.53 -11.58 16.05
CA SER A 324 12.59 -12.57 15.80
C SER A 324 12.80 -12.82 14.29
N GLU A 325 13.86 -13.55 13.94
CA GLU A 325 14.09 -13.99 12.55
C GLU A 325 13.07 -15.05 12.09
N GLU A 326 12.55 -15.82 13.03
CA GLU A 326 11.58 -16.90 12.80
C GLU A 326 10.26 -16.61 13.54
N GLY A 327 9.19 -17.30 13.16
CA GLY A 327 7.86 -17.16 13.75
C GLY A 327 6.78 -16.71 12.74
N GLU A 328 5.53 -16.71 13.18
CA GLU A 328 4.37 -16.26 12.38
C GLU A 328 4.56 -14.82 11.90
N ILE A 329 4.98 -13.95 12.82
CA ILE A 329 5.47 -12.61 12.53
C ILE A 329 6.97 -12.54 12.84
N ASN A 330 7.76 -12.10 11.86
CA ASN A 330 9.22 -12.06 11.92
C ASN A 330 9.77 -10.85 11.17
N LYS A 331 11.08 -10.62 11.26
CA LYS A 331 11.75 -9.45 10.64
C LYS A 331 11.59 -9.36 9.13
N SER A 332 11.28 -10.45 8.44
CA SER A 332 11.14 -10.50 6.98
C SER A 332 9.71 -10.26 6.48
N ASN A 333 8.69 -10.59 7.29
CA ASN A 333 7.29 -10.57 6.87
C ASN A 333 6.40 -9.59 7.65
N PHE A 334 6.91 -8.91 8.69
CA PHE A 334 6.08 -8.08 9.57
C PHE A 334 5.31 -6.98 8.84
N ILE A 335 5.85 -6.40 7.77
CA ILE A 335 5.17 -5.37 6.96
C ILE A 335 3.88 -5.93 6.35
N ASP A 336 3.96 -7.14 5.77
CA ASP A 336 2.84 -7.82 5.13
C ASP A 336 1.85 -8.38 6.15
N VAL A 337 2.35 -8.96 7.25
CA VAL A 337 1.51 -9.52 8.32
C VAL A 337 0.72 -8.42 9.03
N LEU A 338 1.33 -7.26 9.26
CA LEU A 338 0.67 -6.10 9.86
C LEU A 338 -0.11 -5.25 8.85
N LEU A 339 -0.09 -5.59 7.56
CA LEU A 339 -0.73 -4.82 6.48
C LEU A 339 -0.41 -3.32 6.57
N LEU A 340 0.87 -2.99 6.75
CA LEU A 340 1.30 -1.59 6.97
C LEU A 340 1.08 -0.70 5.74
N ASP A 341 0.83 -1.28 4.56
CA ASP A 341 0.52 -0.51 3.35
C ASP A 341 -0.73 0.37 3.52
N THR A 342 -1.71 -0.05 4.32
CA THR A 342 -2.92 0.73 4.61
C THR A 342 -2.62 2.00 5.42
N PRO A 343 -2.06 1.93 6.65
CA PRO A 343 -1.74 3.14 7.42
C PRO A 343 -0.68 4.01 6.75
N ILE A 344 0.32 3.43 6.05
CA ILE A 344 1.33 4.19 5.29
C ILE A 344 0.66 5.03 4.20
N LYS A 345 -0.20 4.43 3.36
CA LYS A 345 -0.93 5.15 2.32
C LYS A 345 -1.83 6.23 2.90
N ASN A 346 -2.50 5.97 4.03
CA ASN A 346 -3.36 6.95 4.68
C ASN A 346 -2.57 8.14 5.23
N MET A 347 -1.38 7.92 5.80
CA MET A 347 -0.49 8.99 6.26
C MET A 347 0.05 9.82 5.09
N LEU A 348 0.56 9.16 4.05
CA LEU A 348 1.08 9.86 2.87
C LEU A 348 -0.02 10.59 2.09
N ARG A 349 -1.25 10.06 1.98
CA ARG A 349 -2.35 10.76 1.31
C ARG A 349 -2.71 12.09 1.96
N LYS A 350 -2.57 12.20 3.29
CA LYS A 350 -2.82 13.46 4.01
C LYS A 350 -1.82 14.55 3.65
N SER A 351 -0.67 14.24 3.07
CA SER A 351 0.29 15.24 2.59
C SER A 351 -0.14 15.91 1.28
N GLY A 352 -1.14 15.37 0.57
CA GLY A 352 -1.75 16.00 -0.62
C GLY A 352 -1.31 15.46 -1.99
N LYS A 353 -0.53 14.37 -2.03
CA LYS A 353 0.03 13.78 -3.26
C LYS A 353 -0.93 12.92 -4.08
N GLY A 354 -0.64 12.80 -5.38
CA GLY A 354 -1.33 11.88 -6.30
C GLY A 354 -0.88 10.41 -6.16
N GLU A 355 -1.66 9.47 -6.69
CA GLU A 355 -1.37 8.01 -6.54
C GLU A 355 0.02 7.58 -7.03
N ASN A 356 0.55 8.20 -8.09
CA ASN A 356 1.89 7.87 -8.61
C ASN A 356 3.01 8.30 -7.66
N GLU A 357 2.86 9.45 -7.01
CA GLU A 357 3.84 9.95 -6.04
C GLU A 357 3.81 9.11 -4.76
N LEU A 358 2.62 8.69 -4.31
CA LEU A 358 2.49 7.76 -3.18
C LEU A 358 3.24 6.45 -3.44
N TYR A 359 3.14 5.92 -4.67
CA TYR A 359 3.86 4.70 -5.03
C TYR A 359 5.38 4.90 -4.99
N LYS A 360 5.87 6.04 -5.50
CA LYS A 360 7.29 6.42 -5.44
C LYS A 360 7.78 6.55 -3.98
N ASP A 361 7.02 7.20 -3.11
CA ASP A 361 7.36 7.38 -1.70
C ASP A 361 7.40 6.03 -0.94
N ILE A 362 6.48 5.11 -1.24
CA ILE A 362 6.51 3.75 -0.67
C ILE A 362 7.76 3.00 -1.10
N ILE A 363 8.16 3.12 -2.37
CA ILE A 363 9.41 2.51 -2.88
C ILE A 363 10.62 3.09 -2.15
N LEU A 364 10.69 4.42 -2.00
CA LEU A 364 11.75 5.08 -1.27
C LEU A 364 11.87 4.56 0.18
N ILE A 365 10.76 4.52 0.91
CA ILE A 365 10.74 4.01 2.29
C ILE A 365 11.28 2.57 2.34
N ASN A 366 10.89 1.71 1.41
CA ASN A 366 11.39 0.34 1.33
C ASN A 366 12.89 0.27 1.03
N ILE A 367 13.41 1.14 0.16
CA ILE A 367 14.86 1.27 -0.10
C ILE A 367 15.59 1.64 1.20
N LEU A 368 15.11 2.67 1.91
CA LEU A 368 15.74 3.16 3.14
C LEU A 368 15.69 2.13 4.27
N ILE A 369 14.64 1.29 4.35
CA ILE A 369 14.56 0.19 5.32
C ILE A 369 15.51 -0.95 4.95
N LYS A 370 15.55 -1.33 3.66
CA LYS A 370 16.36 -2.44 3.15
C LYS A 370 17.85 -2.19 3.33
N TYR A 371 18.30 -0.96 3.04
CA TYR A 371 19.70 -0.57 3.06
C TYR A 371 20.10 0.19 4.34
N ALA A 372 19.32 0.10 5.42
CA ALA A 372 19.62 0.82 6.66
C ALA A 372 21.02 0.49 7.24
N ASP A 373 21.49 -0.74 7.11
CA ASP A 373 22.83 -1.12 7.56
C ASP A 373 23.92 -0.72 6.56
N GLU A 374 23.68 -0.83 5.25
CA GLU A 374 24.58 -0.29 4.23
C GLU A 374 24.73 1.23 4.32
N ILE A 375 23.69 1.99 4.67
CA ILE A 375 23.77 3.46 4.88
C ILE A 375 24.81 3.81 5.94
N LYS A 376 24.89 3.04 7.03
CA LYS A 376 25.93 3.24 8.06
C LYS A 376 27.32 3.09 7.48
N LEU A 377 27.50 2.12 6.59
CA LEU A 377 28.78 1.78 5.98
C LEU A 377 29.16 2.75 4.85
N LEU A 378 28.19 3.21 4.05
CA LEU A 378 28.38 4.17 2.95
C LEU A 378 29.11 5.44 3.41
N PHE A 379 28.78 5.93 4.60
CA PHE A 379 29.31 7.18 5.13
C PHE A 379 30.32 6.99 6.27
N ASN A 380 30.51 5.79 6.82
CA ASN A 380 31.59 5.55 7.77
C ASN A 380 32.94 5.48 7.07
N LYS A 381 33.94 6.19 7.61
CA LYS A 381 35.35 6.02 7.23
C LYS A 381 36.08 5.49 8.47
N ASN A 382 36.02 4.16 8.63
CA ASN A 382 36.39 3.38 9.80
C ASN A 382 35.65 3.72 11.10
N ASP A 383 35.66 2.70 11.96
CA ASP A 383 35.44 2.80 13.40
C ASP A 383 35.97 4.11 13.97
N ILE A 384 35.29 4.59 14.99
CA ILE A 384 35.53 5.82 15.74
C ILE A 384 36.95 5.83 16.41
N THR A 385 37.81 4.87 16.08
CA THR A 385 39.00 4.45 16.81
C THR A 385 40.33 5.11 16.44
N ASP A 386 40.54 5.67 15.23
CA ASP A 386 41.93 6.02 14.84
C ASP A 386 42.03 7.16 13.78
N LEU A 387 42.07 8.41 14.24
CA LEU A 387 42.23 9.63 13.40
C LEU A 387 43.63 9.79 12.77
N ASN A 388 44.56 8.86 12.96
CA ASN A 388 45.98 9.06 12.64
C ASN A 388 46.56 8.19 11.50
N LYS A 389 45.74 7.60 10.60
CA LYS A 389 46.28 6.78 9.49
C LYS A 389 45.71 7.15 8.12
N VAL A 390 46.39 8.08 7.45
CA VAL A 390 46.10 8.52 6.07
C VAL A 390 46.18 7.38 5.04
N ALA A 391 46.94 6.31 5.32
CA ALA A 391 47.06 5.15 4.41
C ALA A 391 45.83 4.21 4.43
N GLN A 392 45.07 4.15 5.53
CA GLN A 392 43.81 3.36 5.61
C GLN A 392 42.61 4.10 5.00
N LEU A 393 42.75 5.40 4.71
CA LEU A 393 41.70 6.22 4.09
C LEU A 393 41.46 5.89 2.61
N ARG A 394 42.43 5.29 1.93
CA ARG A 394 42.39 4.96 0.49
C ARG A 394 41.64 3.65 0.23
N GLU A 395 42.07 2.54 0.86
CA GLU A 395 41.40 1.21 0.74
C GLU A 395 39.91 1.20 1.11
N ASN A 396 39.45 2.12 1.97
CA ASN A 396 38.07 2.17 2.45
C ASN A 396 37.14 3.05 1.60
N ASN A 397 37.67 4.03 0.87
CA ASN A 397 36.86 4.81 -0.08
C ASN A 397 36.33 3.91 -1.21
N GLY A 398 37.16 2.99 -1.72
CA GLY A 398 36.75 1.99 -2.70
C GLY A 398 35.64 1.05 -2.20
N LYS A 399 35.65 0.67 -0.91
CA LYS A 399 34.59 -0.16 -0.31
C LYS A 399 33.24 0.58 -0.21
N ASN A 400 33.25 1.86 0.15
CA ASN A 400 32.01 2.65 0.26
C ASN A 400 31.37 2.85 -1.12
N ILE A 401 32.18 3.11 -2.15
CA ILE A 401 31.72 3.22 -3.52
C ILE A 401 31.16 1.88 -4.05
N GLN A 402 31.83 0.75 -3.74
CA GLN A 402 31.31 -0.58 -4.10
C GLN A 402 29.94 -0.88 -3.46
N GLN A 403 29.71 -0.45 -2.22
CA GLN A 403 28.40 -0.58 -1.60
C GLN A 403 27.35 0.32 -2.26
N PHE A 404 27.73 1.54 -2.64
CA PHE A 404 26.83 2.42 -3.39
C PHE A 404 26.46 1.81 -4.75
N ILE A 405 27.43 1.24 -5.47
CA ILE A 405 27.19 0.49 -6.73
C ILE A 405 26.25 -0.69 -6.49
N LYS A 406 26.39 -1.43 -5.38
CA LYS A 406 25.47 -2.52 -5.01
C LYS A 406 24.04 -2.01 -4.82
N ILE A 407 23.86 -0.86 -4.18
CA ILE A 407 22.54 -0.22 -4.00
C ILE A 407 21.97 0.19 -5.35
N MET A 408 22.75 0.88 -6.18
CA MET A 408 22.32 1.36 -7.50
C MET A 408 21.93 0.23 -8.46
N ASN A 409 22.52 -0.96 -8.31
CA ASN A 409 22.18 -2.11 -9.14
C ASN A 409 20.89 -2.84 -8.74
N ASP A 410 20.27 -2.47 -7.63
CA ASP A 410 19.02 -3.09 -7.18
C ASP A 410 17.81 -2.63 -8.01
N ASN A 411 16.92 -3.57 -8.35
CA ASN A 411 15.75 -3.28 -9.18
C ASN A 411 14.81 -2.25 -8.54
N MET A 412 14.68 -2.23 -7.20
CA MET A 412 13.84 -1.26 -6.50
C MET A 412 14.42 0.16 -6.62
N VAL A 413 15.74 0.28 -6.50
CA VAL A 413 16.47 1.54 -6.67
C VAL A 413 16.40 2.01 -8.11
N LYS A 414 16.63 1.13 -9.10
CA LYS A 414 16.49 1.44 -10.53
C LYS A 414 15.09 1.95 -10.86
N HIS A 415 14.05 1.33 -10.30
CA HIS A 415 12.68 1.79 -10.48
C HIS A 415 12.46 3.17 -9.85
N PHE A 416 12.96 3.41 -8.64
CA PHE A 416 12.84 4.71 -7.96
C PHE A 416 13.51 5.83 -8.74
N ILE A 417 14.76 5.62 -9.19
CA ILE A 417 15.50 6.63 -9.96
C ILE A 417 14.99 6.76 -11.40
N GLY A 418 14.00 5.95 -11.82
CA GLY A 418 13.37 6.05 -13.13
C GLY A 418 14.28 5.60 -14.28
N VAL A 419 14.99 4.47 -14.10
CA VAL A 419 15.82 3.88 -15.16
C VAL A 419 14.94 3.45 -16.34
N ASN A 420 15.22 4.01 -17.52
CA ASN A 420 14.51 3.70 -18.76
C ASN A 420 15.48 3.63 -19.95
N GLU A 421 15.14 2.84 -20.96
CA GLU A 421 15.89 2.73 -22.21
C GLU A 421 15.34 3.70 -23.27
N TYR A 422 16.23 4.46 -23.90
CA TYR A 422 15.92 5.35 -25.02
C TYR A 422 17.01 5.23 -26.08
N GLU A 423 16.62 4.85 -27.31
CA GLU A 423 17.53 4.67 -28.46
C GLU A 423 18.72 3.70 -28.19
N GLY A 424 18.50 2.69 -27.34
CA GLY A 424 19.51 1.68 -27.00
C GLY A 424 20.46 2.08 -25.85
N GLU A 425 20.27 3.27 -25.28
CA GLU A 425 21.01 3.78 -24.13
C GLU A 425 20.11 3.83 -22.88
N ILE A 426 20.69 3.57 -21.71
CA ILE A 426 19.95 3.50 -20.44
C ILE A 426 20.14 4.80 -19.66
N TYR A 427 19.04 5.51 -19.39
CA TYR A 427 19.03 6.79 -18.67
C TYR A 427 18.29 6.67 -17.33
N TYR A 428 18.58 7.58 -16.40
CA TYR A 428 17.82 7.74 -15.15
C TYR A 428 17.42 9.21 -14.90
N SER A 429 16.45 9.43 -14.02
CA SER A 429 16.02 10.77 -13.60
C SER A 429 17.02 11.39 -12.64
N LYS A 430 17.59 12.54 -13.04
CA LYS A 430 18.44 13.37 -12.19
C LYS A 430 17.78 13.69 -10.84
N GLU A 431 16.53 14.17 -10.88
CA GLU A 431 15.81 14.61 -9.68
C GLU A 431 15.62 13.46 -8.69
N ASN A 432 15.22 12.28 -9.19
CA ASN A 432 15.01 11.11 -8.33
C ASN A 432 16.34 10.59 -7.76
N PHE A 433 17.44 10.70 -8.50
CA PHE A 433 18.76 10.34 -8.02
C PHE A 433 19.26 11.28 -6.92
N GLU A 434 19.11 12.59 -7.10
CA GLU A 434 19.47 13.61 -6.09
C GLU A 434 18.61 13.46 -4.82
N GLU A 435 17.32 13.15 -4.98
CA GLU A 435 16.41 12.85 -3.87
C GLU A 435 16.86 11.59 -3.10
N LEU A 436 17.21 10.51 -3.81
CA LEU A 436 17.72 9.28 -3.18
C LEU A 436 18.95 9.57 -2.31
N ILE A 437 19.96 10.26 -2.86
CA ILE A 437 21.20 10.55 -2.13
C ILE A 437 20.91 11.45 -0.92
N SER A 438 20.06 12.45 -1.07
CA SER A 438 19.67 13.35 0.02
C SER A 438 18.97 12.58 1.16
N TRP A 439 18.14 11.59 0.83
CA TRP A 439 17.55 10.69 1.83
C TRP A 439 18.59 9.78 2.50
N LEU A 440 19.48 9.15 1.74
CA LEU A 440 20.55 8.32 2.30
C LEU A 440 21.42 9.13 3.28
N PHE A 441 21.74 10.38 2.93
CA PHE A 441 22.48 11.29 3.79
C PHE A 441 21.69 11.69 5.04
N THR A 442 20.42 12.07 4.87
CA THR A 442 19.53 12.45 5.99
C THR A 442 19.43 11.32 7.01
N ILE A 443 19.20 10.08 6.55
CA ILE A 443 19.12 8.90 7.42
C ILE A 443 20.44 8.63 8.14
N TYR A 444 21.58 8.77 7.44
CA TYR A 444 22.89 8.65 8.06
C TYR A 444 23.10 9.67 9.19
N LEU A 445 22.74 10.94 8.98
CA LEU A 445 22.87 11.96 10.01
C LEU A 445 22.00 11.66 11.24
N LEU A 446 20.75 11.21 11.04
CA LEU A 446 19.88 10.81 12.15
C LEU A 446 20.49 9.63 12.95
N MET A 447 21.12 8.66 12.26
CA MET A 447 21.85 7.57 12.93
C MET A 447 22.98 8.09 13.85
N LEU A 448 23.74 9.11 13.41
CA LEU A 448 24.83 9.67 14.23
C LEU A 448 24.33 10.30 15.52
N PHE A 449 23.21 11.02 15.47
CA PHE A 449 22.60 11.62 16.65
C PHE A 449 22.06 10.58 17.62
N VAL A 450 21.49 9.48 17.12
CA VAL A 450 21.09 8.36 17.98
C VAL A 450 22.31 7.73 18.66
N LEU A 451 23.40 7.47 17.92
CA LEU A 451 24.64 6.93 18.48
C LEU A 451 25.25 7.84 19.55
N LYS A 452 25.16 9.17 19.37
CA LYS A 452 25.55 10.15 20.39
C LYS A 452 24.73 10.00 21.68
N SER A 453 23.42 9.76 21.56
CA SER A 453 22.51 9.63 22.73
C SER A 453 22.75 8.36 23.55
N GLU A 454 23.32 7.31 22.94
CA GLU A 454 23.55 6.01 23.56
C GLU A 454 24.83 5.96 24.43
N ASN A 455 25.60 7.06 24.53
CA ASN A 455 26.75 7.21 25.44
C ASN A 455 27.70 6.00 25.45
N ASN A 456 28.22 5.61 24.28
CA ASN A 456 29.28 4.60 24.23
C ASN A 456 30.54 5.13 24.95
N GLU A 457 30.89 4.53 26.10
CA GLU A 457 32.05 4.90 26.94
C GLU A 457 33.40 4.89 26.19
N GLN A 458 33.42 4.26 25.01
CA GLN A 458 34.61 4.12 24.18
C GLN A 458 34.90 5.37 23.32
N TYR A 459 33.90 6.20 22.98
CA TYR A 459 34.06 7.40 22.15
C TYR A 459 33.03 8.50 22.45
N LYS A 460 33.49 9.73 22.69
CA LYS A 460 32.60 10.88 22.93
C LYS A 460 32.19 11.51 21.60
N ILE A 461 31.11 11.02 20.99
CA ILE A 461 30.47 11.69 19.85
C ILE A 461 29.85 12.99 20.37
N ASP A 462 30.29 14.14 19.88
CA ASP A 462 29.75 15.44 20.25
C ASP A 462 29.29 16.24 19.01
N ASN A 463 28.63 17.38 19.25
CA ASN A 463 28.12 18.24 18.18
C ASN A 463 29.22 18.77 17.25
N SER A 464 30.47 18.87 17.72
CA SER A 464 31.59 19.36 16.92
C SER A 464 32.05 18.28 15.94
N LEU A 465 32.13 17.03 16.40
CA LEU A 465 32.42 15.88 15.55
C LEU A 465 31.32 15.69 14.49
N ILE A 466 30.04 15.75 14.89
CA ILE A 466 28.93 15.62 13.93
C ILE A 466 28.97 16.75 12.90
N ALA A 467 29.25 17.99 13.29
CA ALA A 467 29.39 19.11 12.34
C ALA A 467 30.53 18.88 11.34
N TYR A 468 31.70 18.42 11.81
CA TYR A 468 32.80 18.03 10.92
C TYR A 468 32.39 16.92 9.94
N MET A 469 31.66 15.90 10.42
CA MET A 469 31.16 14.83 9.56
C MET A 469 30.14 15.32 8.53
N ILE A 470 29.29 16.30 8.86
CA ILE A 470 28.38 16.93 7.89
C ILE A 470 29.17 17.55 6.74
N GLU A 471 30.21 18.34 7.04
CA GLU A 471 31.06 18.96 6.00
C GLU A 471 31.78 17.91 5.15
N GLU A 472 32.40 16.92 5.80
CA GLU A 472 33.17 15.88 5.12
C GLU A 472 32.26 15.04 4.21
N LYS A 473 31.10 14.61 4.68
CA LYS A 473 30.19 13.75 3.91
C LYS A 473 29.36 14.51 2.89
N TYR A 474 29.09 15.79 3.11
CA TYR A 474 28.51 16.65 2.09
C TYR A 474 29.40 16.73 0.84
N SER A 475 30.73 16.68 0.99
CA SER A 475 31.64 16.62 -0.16
C SER A 475 31.45 15.35 -1.01
N VAL A 476 31.09 14.22 -0.38
CA VAL A 476 30.79 12.96 -1.07
C VAL A 476 29.51 13.09 -1.89
N ILE A 477 28.46 13.71 -1.33
CA ILE A 477 27.20 13.97 -2.05
C ILE A 477 27.46 14.81 -3.29
N LYS A 478 28.21 15.91 -3.12
CA LYS A 478 28.56 16.78 -4.25
C LYS A 478 29.32 16.02 -5.33
N LYS A 479 30.26 15.16 -4.94
CA LYS A 479 30.99 14.30 -5.86
C LYS A 479 30.09 13.35 -6.64
N LEU A 480 29.12 12.70 -5.97
CA LEU A 480 28.14 11.84 -6.62
C LEU A 480 27.27 12.61 -7.61
N SER A 481 26.86 13.84 -7.27
CA SER A 481 26.12 14.72 -8.18
C SER A 481 26.97 15.16 -9.38
N ASP A 482 28.25 15.45 -9.17
CA ASP A 482 29.19 15.81 -10.25
C ASP A 482 29.41 14.62 -11.20
N LEU A 483 29.64 13.41 -10.68
CA LEU A 483 29.75 12.18 -11.49
C LEU A 483 28.47 11.89 -12.28
N SER A 484 27.30 12.10 -11.67
CA SER A 484 25.99 11.96 -12.32
C SER A 484 25.80 12.93 -13.49
N LYS A 485 26.34 14.14 -13.36
CA LYS A 485 26.34 15.14 -14.44
C LYS A 485 27.35 14.78 -15.54
N GLU A 486 28.55 14.32 -15.17
CA GLU A 486 29.60 13.90 -16.10
C GLU A 486 29.20 12.66 -16.92
N SER A 487 28.41 11.75 -16.34
CA SER A 487 27.84 10.60 -17.03
C SER A 487 26.70 10.96 -18.01
N ASN A 488 26.32 12.24 -18.10
CA ASN A 488 25.13 12.72 -18.82
C ASN A 488 23.85 11.97 -18.41
N TYR A 489 23.76 11.57 -17.14
CA TYR A 489 22.64 10.81 -16.58
C TYR A 489 22.40 9.45 -17.27
N MET A 490 23.43 8.89 -17.90
CA MET A 490 23.42 7.52 -18.42
C MET A 490 23.80 6.56 -17.29
N PHE A 491 22.98 5.54 -17.06
CA PHE A 491 23.13 4.64 -15.92
C PHE A 491 24.45 3.87 -15.99
N ASP A 492 24.76 3.25 -17.13
CA ASP A 492 25.97 2.44 -17.27
C ASP A 492 27.24 3.30 -17.13
N LYS A 493 27.25 4.51 -17.71
CA LYS A 493 28.36 5.45 -17.54
C LYS A 493 28.54 5.91 -16.11
N LEU A 494 27.44 6.11 -15.35
CA LEU A 494 27.54 6.44 -13.93
C LEU A 494 28.19 5.29 -13.15
N ILE A 495 27.76 4.04 -13.40
CA ILE A 495 28.32 2.87 -12.75
C ILE A 495 29.81 2.69 -13.09
N ASP A 496 30.19 2.90 -14.36
CA ASP A 496 31.59 2.85 -14.80
C ASP A 496 32.43 3.94 -14.12
N SER A 497 31.95 5.19 -14.10
CA SER A 497 32.63 6.30 -13.42
C SER A 497 32.79 6.05 -11.92
N LEU A 498 31.77 5.49 -11.25
CA LEU A 498 31.86 5.06 -9.85
C LEU A 498 32.89 3.93 -9.69
N GLY A 499 32.94 2.97 -10.62
CA GLY A 499 33.93 1.89 -10.62
C GLY A 499 35.36 2.41 -10.72
N ASP A 500 35.62 3.32 -11.67
CA ASP A 500 36.92 3.96 -11.88
C ASP A 500 37.36 4.79 -10.68
N GLU A 501 36.42 5.48 -10.03
CA GLU A 501 36.70 6.19 -8.77
C GLU A 501 37.06 5.22 -7.64
N GLY A 502 36.34 4.11 -7.50
CA GLY A 502 36.60 3.09 -6.49
C GLY A 502 37.94 2.36 -6.68
N ILE A 503 38.49 2.39 -7.90
CA ILE A 503 39.82 1.85 -8.25
C ILE A 503 40.93 2.89 -8.02
N ASN A 504 40.64 4.19 -8.22
CA ASN A 504 41.61 5.29 -8.13
C ASN A 504 41.70 5.97 -6.74
N SER A 505 40.74 5.72 -5.84
CA SER A 505 40.70 6.23 -4.46
C SER A 505 41.40 5.30 -3.47
#